data_AF-A0A0Q9YYJ3-F1
#
_entry.id   AF-A0A0Q9YYJ3-F1
#
_cell.length_a   1.000
_cell.length_b   1.000
_cell.length_c   1.000
_cell.angle_alpha   90.00
_cell.angle_beta   90.00
_cell.angle_gamma   90.00
#
_symmetry.space_group_name_H-M   'P 1'
#
loop_
_entity.id
_entity.type
_entity.pdbx_description
1 polymer ?
#
loop_
_entity_poly.entity_id
_entity_poly.type
_entity_poly.pdbx_seq_one_letter_code
_entity_poly.pdbx_strand_id
1 'polypeptide(L)'
;MTDINPFSQETFPTELLAKVLSYLKPHELYGKEGAALVNKRFRDVSQIEGQINAMLCQLTAKEFYAHCKQYPHKIPFILSHEPIFSRLSVNLILDIIGLHLPLAKKILSDANLKQTLTGSDLEKLGSQHIKIAQHILADNDLWPKLNESQLVLLGKTYLKIAKQIMTTPHLRQQLQTFSLTTLGSSHLEIAEQVLIDNHLMEQLEGEDIARLGNNHLKIAKQIINDPNLLDKLDEFSLTSLGMFHLEVAQAILTNSKLVKLLGGHNLSWLGAGHLEIAQSILANKDLKQELNSHIVRLGIAHLKIAKIILTDNDLLKQLKGFELASLGSSHPKIAKKIIKNIYLSQKLNGRDLSLLAANHPEIKQKILTDSRLSIKLDGNDLERLGITCIEVAQLILADDNLKQRLDNKSLARLASCHFNIFQQILADNSEWLQQLDGWSLAMLGSAYFCVAKQILNDRTLTSKLDDEHLVSLSSESFYASQHIVNEPHISEKLEQLVKDQLNTSVAFVKKIQALATTLSQSKQRKQKVTEMESLTDTTLPAPQNFKMVAQYQLRVRKNRARLNNAPQDNLTPSRKLSKVTIRR
;
A
#
# COMPACT_ATOMS: atom_id res chain seq x y z
N MET A 1 26.55 -0.03 7.42
CA MET A 1 27.18 -1.37 7.52
C MET A 1 26.89 -1.99 8.88
N THR A 2 25.86 -2.83 8.93
CA THR A 2 25.78 -4.13 9.61
C THR A 2 24.36 -4.63 9.39
N ASP A 3 24.25 -5.52 8.42
CA ASP A 3 23.02 -6.14 7.92
C ASP A 3 22.29 -6.89 9.03
N ILE A 4 21.00 -6.58 9.24
CA ILE A 4 20.08 -7.56 9.80
C ILE A 4 19.47 -8.30 8.62
N ASN A 5 19.90 -9.55 8.53
CA ASN A 5 19.47 -10.57 7.59
C ASN A 5 17.94 -10.84 7.72
N PRO A 6 17.13 -10.61 6.66
CA PRO A 6 15.70 -10.92 6.67
C PRO A 6 15.38 -12.43 6.61
N PHE A 7 16.39 -13.31 6.51
CA PHE A 7 16.21 -14.76 6.34
C PHE A 7 16.06 -15.56 7.65
N SER A 8 15.73 -14.94 8.79
CA SER A 8 15.67 -15.71 10.05
C SER A 8 14.33 -16.38 10.38
N GLN A 9 13.30 -16.25 9.53
CA GLN A 9 11.97 -16.83 9.83
C GLN A 9 11.26 -17.64 8.74
N GLU A 10 11.79 -17.80 7.53
CA GLU A 10 11.20 -18.74 6.57
C GLU A 10 12.28 -19.68 6.03
N THR A 11 12.06 -20.98 6.17
CA THR A 11 12.88 -22.05 5.58
C THR A 11 12.81 -22.10 4.04
N PHE A 12 12.06 -21.18 3.41
CA PHE A 12 11.73 -21.16 1.99
C PHE A 12 12.82 -20.61 1.03
N PRO A 13 13.60 -19.56 1.37
CA PRO A 13 14.50 -18.91 0.40
C PRO A 13 15.70 -19.77 -0.01
N THR A 14 16.30 -20.52 0.92
CA THR A 14 17.48 -21.36 0.66
C THR A 14 17.13 -22.60 -0.16
N GLU A 15 15.98 -23.22 0.11
CA GLU A 15 15.49 -24.38 -0.64
C GLU A 15 15.06 -23.97 -2.06
N LEU A 16 14.36 -22.83 -2.21
CA LEU A 16 14.01 -22.28 -3.51
C LEU A 16 15.27 -21.93 -4.33
N LEU A 17 16.28 -21.30 -3.72
CA LEU A 17 17.56 -21.01 -4.37
C LEU A 17 18.25 -22.29 -4.84
N ALA A 18 18.45 -23.25 -3.95
CA ALA A 18 19.12 -24.51 -4.26
C ALA A 18 18.39 -25.24 -5.40
N LYS A 19 17.07 -25.18 -5.42
CA LYS A 19 16.27 -25.82 -6.46
C LYS A 19 16.29 -25.04 -7.78
N VAL A 20 16.18 -23.71 -7.75
CA VAL A 20 16.36 -22.86 -8.94
C VAL A 20 17.72 -23.12 -9.58
N LEU A 21 18.79 -23.14 -8.78
CA LEU A 21 20.15 -23.47 -9.22
C LEU A 21 20.23 -24.87 -9.85
N SER A 22 19.58 -25.87 -9.23
CA SER A 22 19.56 -27.25 -9.75
C SER A 22 18.91 -27.38 -11.12
N TYR A 23 18.08 -26.41 -11.52
CA TYR A 23 17.39 -26.41 -12.80
C TYR A 23 18.18 -25.78 -13.94
N LEU A 24 19.30 -25.13 -13.65
CA LEU A 24 20.10 -24.46 -14.65
C LEU A 24 21.09 -25.45 -15.26
N LYS A 25 21.10 -25.56 -16.59
CA LYS A 25 22.18 -26.31 -17.27
C LYS A 25 23.51 -25.57 -17.06
N PRO A 26 24.67 -26.25 -17.13
CA PRO A 26 25.96 -25.58 -16.99
C PRO A 26 26.13 -24.36 -17.91
N HIS A 27 25.72 -24.45 -19.18
CA HIS A 27 25.76 -23.29 -20.10
C HIS A 27 24.67 -22.22 -19.83
N GLU A 28 23.66 -22.51 -19.02
CA GLU A 28 22.69 -21.51 -18.52
C GLU A 28 23.22 -20.79 -17.27
N LEU A 29 24.15 -21.42 -16.53
CA LEU A 29 24.94 -20.78 -15.45
C LEU A 29 26.05 -19.87 -16.00
N TYR A 30 26.58 -20.17 -17.19
CA TYR A 30 27.70 -19.43 -17.80
C TYR A 30 27.31 -18.64 -19.07
N GLY A 31 26.02 -18.63 -19.44
CA GLY A 31 25.52 -18.03 -20.68
C GLY A 31 25.89 -18.81 -21.95
N LYS A 32 25.04 -18.74 -22.99
CA LYS A 32 25.33 -19.34 -24.31
C LYS A 32 26.61 -18.78 -24.95
N GLU A 33 26.99 -17.55 -24.59
CA GLU A 33 28.21 -16.89 -25.05
C GLU A 33 29.48 -17.41 -24.32
N GLY A 34 29.35 -17.88 -23.07
CA GLY A 34 30.48 -18.39 -22.29
C GLY A 34 30.99 -19.77 -22.76
N ALA A 35 30.12 -20.61 -23.31
CA ALA A 35 30.51 -21.92 -23.81
C ALA A 35 31.20 -21.86 -25.20
N ALA A 36 30.95 -20.83 -25.99
CA ALA A 36 31.51 -20.68 -27.34
C ALA A 36 32.89 -19.98 -27.37
N LEU A 37 33.29 -19.34 -26.27
CA LEU A 37 34.52 -18.53 -26.16
C LEU A 37 35.59 -19.18 -25.28
N VAL A 38 35.78 -20.49 -25.41
CA VAL A 38 36.95 -21.18 -24.86
C VAL A 38 38.16 -20.94 -25.78
N ASN A 39 38.63 -19.69 -25.84
CA ASN A 39 40.03 -19.37 -26.16
C ASN A 39 40.38 -17.91 -25.81
N LYS A 40 41.33 -17.76 -24.87
CA LYS A 40 42.17 -16.57 -24.60
C LYS A 40 41.57 -15.23 -24.11
N ARG A 41 40.27 -15.12 -23.78
CA ARG A 41 39.66 -13.87 -23.20
C ARG A 41 38.96 -14.03 -21.84
N PHE A 42 39.39 -14.98 -21.01
CA PHE A 42 38.73 -15.27 -19.72
C PHE A 42 38.82 -14.13 -18.68
N ARG A 43 39.82 -13.21 -18.77
CA ARG A 43 39.91 -12.07 -17.85
C ARG A 43 38.94 -10.95 -18.17
N ASP A 44 38.74 -10.63 -19.45
CA ASP A 44 37.89 -9.50 -19.87
C ASP A 44 36.40 -9.80 -19.64
N VAL A 45 35.98 -11.06 -19.88
CA VAL A 45 34.59 -11.49 -19.66
C VAL A 45 34.25 -11.53 -18.18
N SER A 46 35.14 -12.06 -17.33
CA SER A 46 34.93 -12.08 -15.88
C SER A 46 34.88 -10.68 -15.27
N GLN A 47 35.66 -9.73 -15.82
CA GLN A 47 35.61 -8.33 -15.40
C GLN A 47 34.30 -7.64 -15.82
N ILE A 48 33.82 -7.89 -17.04
CA ILE A 48 32.54 -7.36 -17.53
C ILE A 48 31.36 -7.97 -16.73
N GLU A 49 31.39 -9.28 -16.45
CA GLU A 49 30.40 -9.94 -15.59
C GLU A 49 30.39 -9.38 -14.17
N GLY A 50 31.58 -9.18 -13.58
CA GLY A 50 31.71 -8.53 -12.28
C GLY A 50 31.15 -7.11 -12.27
N GLN A 51 31.35 -6.35 -13.35
CA GLN A 51 30.78 -5.00 -13.51
C GLN A 51 29.26 -5.01 -13.68
N ILE A 52 28.73 -5.95 -14.47
CA ILE A 52 27.26 -6.11 -14.64
C ILE A 52 26.62 -6.50 -13.31
N ASN A 53 27.19 -7.46 -12.58
CA ASN A 53 26.64 -7.89 -11.29
C ASN A 53 26.76 -6.79 -10.23
N ALA A 54 27.86 -6.02 -10.22
CA ALA A 54 28.00 -4.86 -9.35
C ALA A 54 26.97 -3.76 -9.67
N MET A 55 26.71 -3.50 -10.96
CA MET A 55 25.67 -2.58 -11.41
C MET A 55 24.27 -3.06 -11.00
N LEU A 56 23.95 -4.35 -11.22
CA LEU A 56 22.66 -4.93 -10.82
C LEU A 56 22.44 -4.84 -9.31
N CYS A 57 23.51 -5.00 -8.53
CA CYS A 57 23.48 -4.76 -7.08
C CYS A 57 23.20 -3.30 -6.69
N GLN A 58 23.39 -2.31 -7.56
CA GLN A 58 23.10 -0.92 -7.22
C GLN A 58 21.66 -0.50 -7.55
N LEU A 59 20.94 -1.32 -8.31
CA LEU A 59 19.57 -1.02 -8.72
C LEU A 59 18.58 -1.10 -7.55
N THR A 60 17.58 -0.22 -7.57
CA THR A 60 16.37 -0.38 -6.75
C THR A 60 15.56 -1.59 -7.21
N ALA A 61 14.66 -2.11 -6.36
CA ALA A 61 13.81 -3.24 -6.71
C ALA A 61 12.99 -3.01 -8.00
N LYS A 62 12.51 -1.78 -8.21
CA LYS A 62 11.74 -1.39 -9.40
C LYS A 62 12.60 -1.40 -10.67
N GLU A 63 13.81 -0.83 -10.60
CA GLU A 63 14.75 -0.81 -11.71
C GLU A 63 15.26 -2.21 -12.05
N PHE A 64 15.52 -3.02 -11.02
CA PHE A 64 15.96 -4.40 -11.19
C PHE A 64 14.89 -5.28 -11.84
N TYR A 65 13.62 -5.16 -11.42
CA TYR A 65 12.51 -5.84 -12.07
C TYR A 65 12.34 -5.39 -13.53
N ALA A 66 12.43 -4.09 -13.81
CA ALA A 66 12.38 -3.57 -15.19
C ALA A 66 13.52 -4.14 -16.05
N HIS A 67 14.73 -4.27 -15.50
CA HIS A 67 15.85 -4.92 -16.17
C HIS A 67 15.56 -6.39 -16.50
N CYS A 68 15.04 -7.17 -15.54
CA CYS A 68 14.67 -8.57 -15.75
C CYS A 68 13.57 -8.73 -16.81
N LYS A 69 12.61 -7.80 -16.85
CA LYS A 69 11.55 -7.76 -17.86
C LYS A 69 12.08 -7.47 -19.26
N GLN A 70 13.10 -6.63 -19.38
CA GLN A 70 13.77 -6.35 -20.65
C GLN A 70 14.63 -7.52 -21.13
N TYR A 71 15.26 -8.25 -20.20
CA TYR A 71 16.19 -9.35 -20.51
C TYR A 71 15.78 -10.68 -19.86
N PRO A 72 14.60 -11.24 -20.19
CA PRO A 72 14.08 -12.42 -19.49
C PRO A 72 14.98 -13.65 -19.67
N HIS A 73 15.71 -13.75 -20.79
CA HIS A 73 16.67 -14.83 -21.04
C HIS A 73 17.89 -14.83 -20.09
N LYS A 74 18.18 -13.71 -19.42
CA LYS A 74 19.28 -13.59 -18.44
C LYS A 74 18.85 -13.96 -17.03
N ILE A 75 17.55 -14.14 -16.78
CA ILE A 75 17.01 -14.43 -15.44
C ILE A 75 17.67 -15.64 -14.78
N PRO A 76 17.86 -16.80 -15.46
CA PRO A 76 18.63 -17.91 -14.92
C PRO A 76 20.00 -17.51 -14.36
N PHE A 77 20.77 -16.76 -15.13
CA PHE A 77 22.10 -16.29 -14.75
C PHE A 77 22.03 -15.32 -13.56
N ILE A 78 21.13 -14.34 -13.63
CA ILE A 78 20.94 -13.32 -12.58
C ILE A 78 20.57 -13.98 -11.24
N LEU A 79 19.61 -14.92 -11.26
CA LEU A 79 19.18 -15.62 -10.05
C LEU A 79 20.21 -16.64 -9.55
N SER A 80 21.18 -17.04 -10.39
CA SER A 80 22.28 -17.91 -9.97
C SER A 80 23.37 -17.19 -9.17
N HIS A 81 23.41 -15.86 -9.24
CA HIS A 81 24.38 -15.05 -8.54
C HIS A 81 23.95 -14.80 -7.09
N GLU A 82 24.55 -15.53 -6.15
CA GLU A 82 24.17 -15.51 -4.71
C GLU A 82 24.06 -14.09 -4.13
N PRO A 83 25.01 -13.15 -4.31
CA PRO A 83 24.87 -11.79 -3.78
C PRO A 83 23.65 -11.02 -4.30
N ILE A 84 23.21 -11.30 -5.53
CA ILE A 84 22.01 -10.66 -6.09
C ILE A 84 20.79 -11.34 -5.47
N PHE A 85 20.74 -12.68 -5.53
CA PHE A 85 19.61 -13.46 -5.02
C PHE A 85 19.32 -13.18 -3.54
N SER A 86 20.35 -13.17 -2.69
CA SER A 86 20.25 -12.93 -1.24
C SER A 86 19.74 -11.53 -0.87
N ARG A 87 19.57 -10.63 -1.83
CA ARG A 87 18.98 -9.30 -1.60
C ARG A 87 17.55 -9.17 -2.07
N LEU A 88 17.03 -10.15 -2.80
CA LEU A 88 15.68 -10.12 -3.33
C LEU A 88 14.70 -10.70 -2.30
N SER A 89 13.52 -10.10 -2.20
CA SER A 89 12.42 -10.71 -1.48
C SER A 89 11.87 -11.90 -2.26
N VAL A 90 11.26 -12.87 -1.57
CA VAL A 90 10.58 -14.01 -2.20
C VAL A 90 9.58 -13.55 -3.26
N ASN A 91 8.82 -12.50 -2.95
CA ASN A 91 7.86 -11.90 -3.86
C ASN A 91 8.51 -11.44 -5.16
N LEU A 92 9.62 -10.71 -5.07
CA LEU A 92 10.34 -10.22 -6.24
C LEU A 92 11.00 -11.37 -7.01
N ILE A 93 11.48 -12.41 -6.33
CA ILE A 93 12.02 -13.62 -6.95
C ILE A 93 10.93 -14.30 -7.79
N LEU A 94 9.72 -14.49 -7.25
CA LEU A 94 8.59 -15.09 -7.97
C LEU A 94 8.14 -14.23 -9.16
N ASP A 95 8.07 -12.91 -8.98
CA ASP A 95 7.75 -11.99 -10.08
C ASP A 95 8.79 -12.10 -11.21
N ILE A 96 10.08 -12.22 -10.88
CA ILE A 96 11.14 -12.40 -11.87
C ILE A 96 11.06 -13.77 -12.52
N ILE A 97 10.88 -14.84 -11.76
CA ILE A 97 10.72 -16.20 -12.29
C ILE A 97 9.54 -16.25 -13.28
N GLY A 98 8.43 -15.58 -12.96
CA GLY A 98 7.25 -15.50 -13.83
C GLY A 98 7.55 -14.87 -15.21
N LEU A 99 8.58 -14.04 -15.33
CA LEU A 99 9.02 -13.50 -16.63
C LEU A 99 9.76 -14.53 -17.49
N HIS A 100 10.26 -15.63 -16.90
CA HIS A 100 11.03 -16.67 -17.59
C HIS A 100 10.27 -18.00 -17.63
N LEU A 101 9.45 -18.17 -18.68
CA LEU A 101 8.57 -19.34 -18.88
C LEU A 101 9.23 -20.71 -18.63
N PRO A 102 10.44 -21.03 -19.15
CA PRO A 102 11.06 -22.33 -18.90
C PRO A 102 11.38 -22.59 -17.42
N LEU A 103 11.81 -21.56 -16.69
CA LEU A 103 12.16 -21.70 -15.28
C LEU A 103 10.90 -21.82 -14.42
N ALA A 104 9.90 -20.98 -14.68
CA ALA A 104 8.61 -21.08 -14.00
C ALA A 104 7.97 -22.46 -14.17
N LYS A 105 7.99 -23.03 -15.39
CA LYS A 105 7.48 -24.39 -15.63
C LYS A 105 8.21 -25.46 -14.82
N LYS A 106 9.55 -25.36 -14.69
CA LYS A 106 10.33 -26.31 -13.88
C LYS A 106 9.95 -26.23 -12.41
N ILE A 107 9.71 -25.03 -11.88
CA ILE A 107 9.26 -24.83 -10.50
C ILE A 107 7.87 -25.40 -10.28
N LEU A 108 6.93 -25.12 -11.19
CA LEU A 108 5.56 -25.63 -11.11
C LEU A 108 5.45 -27.16 -11.29
N SER A 109 6.44 -27.77 -11.95
CA SER A 109 6.52 -29.23 -12.15
C SER A 109 7.25 -29.97 -11.01
N ASP A 110 7.88 -29.27 -10.08
CA ASP A 110 8.62 -29.91 -8.99
C ASP A 110 7.70 -30.34 -7.86
N ALA A 111 7.67 -31.63 -7.51
CA ALA A 111 6.75 -32.14 -6.50
C ALA A 111 6.90 -31.45 -5.13
N ASN A 112 8.12 -31.11 -4.70
CA ASN A 112 8.35 -30.50 -3.39
C ASN A 112 7.94 -29.02 -3.38
N LEU A 113 8.38 -28.26 -4.40
CA LEU A 113 7.98 -26.85 -4.51
C LEU A 113 6.48 -26.70 -4.76
N LYS A 114 5.90 -27.59 -5.57
CA LYS A 114 4.46 -27.61 -5.82
C LYS A 114 3.66 -27.72 -4.53
N GLN A 115 4.11 -28.49 -3.55
CA GLN A 115 3.46 -28.60 -2.24
C GLN A 115 3.58 -27.33 -1.41
N THR A 116 4.71 -26.63 -1.48
CA THR A 116 4.98 -25.42 -0.68
C THR A 116 4.39 -24.14 -1.27
N LEU A 117 4.21 -24.07 -2.60
CA LEU A 117 3.60 -22.91 -3.26
C LEU A 117 2.18 -22.65 -2.75
N THR A 118 1.92 -21.40 -2.36
CA THR A 118 0.59 -20.91 -1.97
C THR A 118 -0.17 -20.35 -3.18
N GLY A 119 -1.47 -20.11 -3.02
CA GLY A 119 -2.25 -19.43 -4.05
C GLY A 119 -1.70 -18.05 -4.43
N SER A 120 -1.08 -17.32 -3.48
CA SER A 120 -0.47 -16.02 -3.78
C SER A 120 0.78 -16.16 -4.64
N ASP A 121 1.57 -17.22 -4.44
CA ASP A 121 2.76 -17.46 -5.24
C ASP A 121 2.39 -17.85 -6.68
N LEU A 122 1.33 -18.67 -6.82
CA LEU A 122 0.79 -19.06 -8.11
C LEU A 122 0.20 -17.88 -8.88
N GLU A 123 -0.53 -16.99 -8.19
CA GLU A 123 -1.04 -15.75 -8.78
C GLU A 123 0.10 -14.88 -9.32
N LYS A 124 1.17 -14.66 -8.54
CA LYS A 124 2.35 -13.91 -8.97
C LYS A 124 3.04 -14.54 -10.17
N LEU A 125 3.28 -15.84 -10.15
CA LEU A 125 3.90 -16.54 -11.28
C LEU A 125 3.02 -16.44 -12.54
N GLY A 126 1.71 -16.66 -12.38
CA GLY A 126 0.74 -16.66 -13.47
C GLY A 126 0.51 -15.28 -14.08
N SER A 127 0.56 -14.20 -13.29
CA SER A 127 0.28 -12.84 -13.75
C SER A 127 1.36 -12.24 -14.65
N GLN A 128 2.57 -12.83 -14.66
CA GLN A 128 3.68 -12.38 -15.48
C GLN A 128 3.64 -12.93 -16.91
N HIS A 129 3.05 -14.12 -17.13
CA HIS A 129 3.03 -14.73 -18.44
C HIS A 129 1.84 -15.69 -18.64
N ILE A 130 1.06 -15.48 -19.72
CA ILE A 130 -0.16 -16.24 -20.03
C ILE A 130 0.01 -17.77 -20.06
N LYS A 131 1.10 -18.29 -20.64
CA LYS A 131 1.40 -19.74 -20.66
C LYS A 131 1.68 -20.34 -19.27
N ILE A 132 2.10 -19.52 -18.30
CA ILE A 132 2.29 -19.95 -16.91
C ILE A 132 0.91 -20.05 -16.25
N ALA A 133 0.08 -19.01 -16.35
CA ALA A 133 -1.30 -19.06 -15.85
C ALA A 133 -2.08 -20.26 -16.43
N GLN A 134 -1.95 -20.53 -17.73
CA GLN A 134 -2.56 -21.71 -18.36
C GLN A 134 -2.10 -23.02 -17.74
N HIS A 135 -0.80 -23.13 -17.44
CA HIS A 135 -0.23 -24.32 -16.83
C HIS A 135 -0.76 -24.51 -15.40
N ILE A 136 -0.84 -23.44 -14.62
CA ILE A 136 -1.41 -23.45 -13.26
C ILE A 136 -2.87 -23.91 -13.28
N LEU A 137 -3.70 -23.34 -14.17
CA LEU A 137 -5.13 -23.67 -14.26
C LEU A 137 -5.42 -25.06 -14.85
N ALA A 138 -4.47 -25.66 -15.56
CA ALA A 138 -4.61 -27.00 -16.12
C ALA A 138 -4.13 -28.10 -15.16
N ASP A 139 -3.48 -27.75 -14.05
CA ASP A 139 -2.84 -28.69 -13.14
C ASP A 139 -3.69 -28.92 -11.89
N ASN A 140 -4.10 -30.17 -11.68
CA ASN A 140 -5.01 -30.60 -10.62
C ASN A 140 -4.50 -30.38 -9.19
N ASP A 141 -3.19 -30.23 -8.96
CA ASP A 141 -2.67 -29.94 -7.62
C ASP A 141 -2.43 -28.43 -7.39
N LEU A 142 -2.42 -27.63 -8.46
CA LEU A 142 -2.15 -26.19 -8.40
C LEU A 142 -3.42 -25.35 -8.38
N TRP A 143 -4.35 -25.58 -9.31
CA TRP A 143 -5.56 -24.76 -9.40
C TRP A 143 -6.39 -24.76 -8.10
N PRO A 144 -6.50 -25.85 -7.31
CA PRO A 144 -7.30 -25.82 -6.07
C PRO A 144 -6.72 -24.91 -4.99
N LYS A 145 -5.45 -24.50 -5.13
CA LYS A 145 -4.78 -23.58 -4.21
C LYS A 145 -5.14 -22.12 -4.47
N LEU A 146 -5.72 -21.82 -5.63
CA LEU A 146 -6.19 -20.48 -5.97
C LEU A 146 -7.56 -20.26 -5.33
N ASN A 147 -7.72 -19.11 -4.68
CA ASN A 147 -9.02 -18.61 -4.28
C ASN A 147 -9.67 -17.79 -5.41
N GLU A 148 -10.93 -17.42 -5.19
CA GLU A 148 -11.73 -16.63 -6.13
C GLU A 148 -11.02 -15.34 -6.58
N SER A 149 -10.50 -14.55 -5.65
CA SER A 149 -9.80 -13.28 -5.95
C SER A 149 -8.56 -13.50 -6.83
N GLN A 150 -7.80 -14.56 -6.59
CA GLN A 150 -6.62 -14.91 -7.37
C GLN A 150 -6.98 -15.38 -8.78
N LEU A 151 -8.03 -16.18 -8.93
CA LEU A 151 -8.56 -16.55 -10.25
C LEU A 151 -8.99 -15.31 -11.05
N VAL A 152 -9.71 -14.40 -10.40
CA VAL A 152 -10.12 -13.13 -11.02
C VAL A 152 -8.90 -12.34 -11.46
N LEU A 153 -7.89 -12.16 -10.61
CA LEU A 153 -6.69 -11.39 -10.96
C LEU A 153 -5.94 -11.97 -12.17
N LEU A 154 -5.82 -13.30 -12.27
CA LEU A 154 -5.26 -13.97 -13.44
C LEU A 154 -6.13 -13.75 -14.69
N GLY A 155 -7.44 -13.86 -14.57
CA GLY A 155 -8.39 -13.63 -15.65
C GLY A 155 -8.42 -12.19 -16.14
N LYS A 156 -8.38 -11.20 -15.24
CA LYS A 156 -8.31 -9.76 -15.58
C LYS A 156 -7.10 -9.44 -16.45
N THR A 157 -5.96 -10.07 -16.16
CA THR A 157 -4.71 -9.84 -16.90
C THR A 157 -4.76 -10.38 -18.32
N TYR A 158 -5.40 -11.54 -18.55
CA TYR A 158 -5.40 -12.20 -19.86
C TYR A 158 -6.78 -12.71 -20.26
N LEU A 159 -7.30 -12.19 -21.38
CA LEU A 159 -8.57 -12.65 -21.96
C LEU A 159 -8.65 -14.18 -22.12
N LYS A 160 -7.58 -14.82 -22.59
CA LYS A 160 -7.56 -16.27 -22.79
C LYS A 160 -7.71 -17.04 -21.47
N ILE A 161 -7.19 -16.49 -20.37
CA ILE A 161 -7.36 -17.06 -19.03
C ILE A 161 -8.78 -16.84 -18.54
N ALA A 162 -9.34 -15.63 -18.71
CA ALA A 162 -10.75 -15.38 -18.38
C ALA A 162 -11.69 -16.34 -19.13
N LYS A 163 -11.47 -16.55 -20.44
CA LYS A 163 -12.24 -17.53 -21.24
C LYS A 163 -12.08 -18.96 -20.71
N GLN A 164 -10.87 -19.36 -20.33
CA GLN A 164 -10.62 -20.68 -19.73
C GLN A 164 -11.37 -20.84 -18.41
N ILE A 165 -11.34 -19.84 -17.54
CA ILE A 165 -12.08 -19.84 -16.27
C ILE A 165 -13.59 -19.94 -16.53
N MET A 166 -14.11 -19.17 -17.48
CA MET A 166 -15.54 -19.16 -17.82
C MET A 166 -16.05 -20.49 -18.40
N THR A 167 -15.21 -21.20 -19.15
CA THR A 167 -15.58 -22.45 -19.85
C THR A 167 -15.29 -23.72 -19.05
N THR A 168 -14.52 -23.62 -17.97
CA THR A 168 -14.13 -24.77 -17.14
C THR A 168 -15.03 -24.87 -15.92
N PRO A 169 -15.92 -25.89 -15.80
CA PRO A 169 -16.97 -25.91 -14.78
C PRO A 169 -16.49 -25.74 -13.34
N HIS A 170 -15.42 -26.42 -12.94
CA HIS A 170 -14.91 -26.35 -11.57
C HIS A 170 -14.26 -25.00 -11.24
N LEU A 171 -13.59 -24.35 -12.21
CA LEU A 171 -13.08 -22.99 -12.03
C LEU A 171 -14.23 -21.97 -11.99
N ARG A 172 -15.21 -22.15 -12.88
CA ARG A 172 -16.39 -21.30 -12.98
C ARG A 172 -17.23 -21.32 -11.69
N GLN A 173 -17.37 -22.48 -11.06
CA GLN A 173 -18.11 -22.68 -9.81
C GLN A 173 -17.47 -21.97 -8.61
N GLN A 174 -16.19 -21.60 -8.68
CA GLN A 174 -15.55 -20.81 -7.63
C GLN A 174 -15.85 -19.30 -7.72
N LEU A 175 -16.46 -18.84 -8.81
CA LEU A 175 -16.72 -17.41 -9.01
C LEU A 175 -18.16 -17.03 -8.63
N GLN A 176 -18.27 -16.03 -7.76
CA GLN A 176 -19.52 -15.34 -7.44
C GLN A 176 -19.81 -14.23 -8.47
N THR A 177 -21.01 -13.65 -8.39
CA THR A 177 -21.51 -12.58 -9.27
C THR A 177 -20.52 -11.43 -9.42
N PHE A 178 -20.02 -10.90 -8.30
CA PHE A 178 -19.04 -9.82 -8.27
C PHE A 178 -17.76 -10.14 -9.06
N SER A 179 -17.27 -11.38 -8.97
CA SER A 179 -16.06 -11.82 -9.65
C SER A 179 -16.25 -11.95 -11.15
N LEU A 180 -17.44 -12.37 -11.57
CA LEU A 180 -17.80 -12.47 -12.98
C LEU A 180 -17.95 -11.10 -13.62
N THR A 181 -18.59 -10.16 -12.92
CA THR A 181 -18.72 -8.79 -13.40
C THR A 181 -17.37 -8.06 -13.39
N THR A 182 -16.46 -8.45 -12.49
CA THR A 182 -15.06 -7.99 -12.52
C THR A 182 -14.29 -8.53 -13.74
N LEU A 183 -14.47 -9.81 -14.11
CA LEU A 183 -13.88 -10.35 -15.34
C LEU A 183 -14.49 -9.72 -16.59
N GLY A 184 -15.82 -9.57 -16.62
CA GLY A 184 -16.56 -8.95 -17.71
C GLY A 184 -16.19 -7.49 -17.91
N SER A 185 -16.06 -6.71 -16.84
CA SER A 185 -15.60 -5.31 -16.94
C SER A 185 -14.15 -5.17 -17.39
N SER A 186 -13.35 -6.24 -17.35
CA SER A 186 -11.97 -6.21 -17.86
C SER A 186 -11.88 -6.60 -19.34
N HIS A 187 -12.85 -7.38 -19.83
CA HIS A 187 -12.81 -8.02 -21.15
C HIS A 187 -14.20 -8.00 -21.80
N LEU A 188 -14.31 -7.30 -22.93
CA LEU A 188 -15.56 -7.15 -23.67
C LEU A 188 -16.24 -8.48 -23.96
N GLU A 189 -15.50 -9.47 -24.45
CA GLU A 189 -16.06 -10.78 -24.81
C GLU A 189 -16.60 -11.56 -23.60
N ILE A 190 -16.05 -11.31 -22.41
CA ILE A 190 -16.55 -11.93 -21.18
C ILE A 190 -17.83 -11.22 -20.74
N ALA A 191 -17.89 -9.89 -20.84
CA ALA A 191 -19.14 -9.16 -20.58
C ALA A 191 -20.27 -9.59 -21.53
N GLU A 192 -19.98 -9.76 -22.83
CA GLU A 192 -20.95 -10.28 -23.80
C GLU A 192 -21.42 -11.69 -23.43
N GLN A 193 -20.49 -12.57 -23.05
CA GLN A 193 -20.84 -13.93 -22.61
C GLN A 193 -21.73 -13.92 -21.37
N VAL A 194 -21.45 -13.06 -20.39
CA VAL A 194 -22.25 -12.93 -19.16
C VAL A 194 -23.67 -12.44 -19.46
N LEU A 195 -23.85 -11.49 -20.39
CA LEU A 195 -25.17 -10.96 -20.74
C LEU A 195 -26.03 -11.90 -21.60
N ILE A 196 -25.43 -12.84 -22.32
CA ILE A 196 -26.16 -13.82 -23.15
C ILE A 196 -26.53 -15.08 -22.35
N ASP A 197 -25.82 -15.37 -21.26
CA ASP A 197 -26.12 -16.48 -20.38
C ASP A 197 -27.29 -16.13 -19.45
N ASN A 198 -28.48 -16.64 -19.75
CA ASN A 198 -29.71 -16.37 -18.99
C ASN A 198 -29.55 -16.67 -17.49
N HIS A 199 -28.88 -17.76 -17.13
CA HIS A 199 -28.72 -18.13 -15.72
C HIS A 199 -27.83 -17.12 -14.99
N LEU A 200 -26.81 -16.58 -15.66
CA LEU A 200 -25.97 -15.53 -15.06
C LEU A 200 -26.68 -14.20 -15.02
N MET A 201 -27.37 -13.84 -16.10
CA MET A 201 -28.13 -12.60 -16.20
C MET A 201 -29.24 -12.51 -15.15
N GLU A 202 -29.88 -13.64 -14.80
CA GLU A 202 -30.85 -13.72 -13.70
C GLU A 202 -30.22 -13.36 -12.33
N GLN A 203 -28.95 -13.71 -12.12
CA GLN A 203 -28.23 -13.44 -10.87
C GLN A 203 -27.65 -12.02 -10.78
N LEU A 204 -27.63 -11.25 -11.88
CA LEU A 204 -27.11 -9.89 -11.88
C LEU A 204 -28.13 -8.90 -11.33
N GLU A 205 -27.67 -8.06 -10.40
CA GLU A 205 -28.36 -6.86 -9.92
C GLU A 205 -27.87 -5.60 -10.66
N GLY A 206 -28.50 -4.44 -10.37
CA GLY A 206 -28.20 -3.18 -11.06
C GLY A 206 -26.72 -2.80 -11.03
N GLU A 207 -26.05 -2.94 -9.88
CA GLU A 207 -24.62 -2.58 -9.74
C GLU A 207 -23.73 -3.48 -10.61
N ASP A 208 -24.03 -4.79 -10.64
CA ASP A 208 -23.31 -5.77 -11.44
C ASP A 208 -23.45 -5.48 -12.94
N ILE A 209 -24.68 -5.18 -13.38
CA ILE A 209 -24.97 -4.83 -14.78
C ILE A 209 -24.23 -3.54 -15.15
N ALA A 210 -24.30 -2.50 -14.32
CA ALA A 210 -23.60 -1.25 -14.56
C ALA A 210 -22.07 -1.48 -14.68
N ARG A 211 -21.50 -2.31 -13.80
CA ARG A 211 -20.08 -2.63 -13.81
C ARG A 211 -19.61 -3.26 -15.12
N LEU A 212 -20.40 -4.16 -15.72
CA LEU A 212 -20.09 -4.74 -17.03
C LEU A 212 -19.96 -3.67 -18.13
N GLY A 213 -20.74 -2.60 -18.03
CA GLY A 213 -20.73 -1.48 -18.97
C GLY A 213 -19.63 -0.44 -18.74
N ASN A 214 -19.09 -0.31 -17.52
CA ASN A 214 -18.21 0.80 -17.14
C ASN A 214 -16.98 0.98 -18.06
N ASN A 215 -16.33 -0.11 -18.49
CA ASN A 215 -15.15 -0.04 -19.37
C ASN A 215 -15.47 -0.27 -20.85
N HIS A 216 -16.73 -0.55 -21.19
CA HIS A 216 -17.12 -1.04 -22.50
C HIS A 216 -18.36 -0.30 -23.02
N LEU A 217 -18.14 0.72 -23.85
CA LEU A 217 -19.23 1.51 -24.46
C LEU A 217 -20.26 0.64 -25.19
N LYS A 218 -19.81 -0.44 -25.85
CA LYS A 218 -20.71 -1.39 -26.52
C LYS A 218 -21.68 -2.04 -25.54
N ILE A 219 -21.18 -2.51 -24.39
CA ILE A 219 -21.99 -3.12 -23.34
C ILE A 219 -22.90 -2.09 -22.70
N ALA A 220 -22.39 -0.89 -22.40
CA ALA A 220 -23.20 0.17 -21.82
C ALA A 220 -24.35 0.60 -22.75
N LYS A 221 -24.11 0.68 -24.07
CA LYS A 221 -25.14 0.91 -25.08
C LYS A 221 -26.14 -0.25 -25.17
N GLN A 222 -25.68 -1.50 -25.01
CA GLN A 222 -26.60 -2.63 -24.96
C GLN A 222 -27.53 -2.53 -23.74
N ILE A 223 -26.97 -2.27 -22.56
CA ILE A 223 -27.74 -2.12 -21.31
C ILE A 223 -28.79 -1.02 -21.41
N ILE A 224 -28.42 0.18 -21.89
CA ILE A 224 -29.36 1.32 -21.95
C ILE A 224 -30.49 1.12 -22.98
N ASN A 225 -30.28 0.26 -23.98
CA ASN A 225 -31.25 0.00 -25.06
C ASN A 225 -32.08 -1.27 -24.83
N ASP A 226 -31.73 -2.10 -23.86
CA ASP A 226 -32.48 -3.30 -23.48
C ASP A 226 -33.39 -2.98 -22.28
N PRO A 227 -34.72 -2.95 -22.45
CA PRO A 227 -35.64 -2.64 -21.36
C PRO A 227 -35.49 -3.56 -20.14
N ASN A 228 -35.19 -4.85 -20.33
CA ASN A 228 -35.08 -5.80 -19.22
C ASN A 228 -33.83 -5.53 -18.36
N LEU A 229 -32.72 -5.13 -18.99
CA LEU A 229 -31.50 -4.76 -18.28
C LEU A 229 -31.64 -3.38 -17.65
N LEU A 230 -32.28 -2.45 -18.36
CA LEU A 230 -32.53 -1.09 -17.89
C LEU A 230 -33.43 -1.07 -16.65
N ASP A 231 -34.47 -1.91 -16.60
CA ASP A 231 -35.41 -2.01 -15.47
C ASP A 231 -34.74 -2.54 -14.19
N LYS A 232 -33.57 -3.18 -14.29
CA LYS A 232 -32.75 -3.60 -13.15
C LYS A 232 -31.85 -2.49 -12.59
N LEU A 233 -31.70 -1.36 -13.29
CA LEU A 233 -30.82 -0.28 -12.85
C LEU A 233 -31.54 0.66 -11.88
N ASP A 234 -30.97 0.82 -10.69
CA ASP A 234 -31.33 1.90 -9.78
C ASP A 234 -30.62 3.22 -10.17
N GLU A 235 -30.93 4.29 -9.44
CA GLU A 235 -30.37 5.62 -9.68
C GLU A 235 -28.83 5.66 -9.60
N PHE A 236 -28.22 4.83 -8.74
CA PHE A 236 -26.77 4.78 -8.57
C PHE A 236 -26.11 4.02 -9.74
N SER A 237 -26.68 2.88 -10.11
CA SER A 237 -26.22 2.03 -11.21
C SER A 237 -26.34 2.74 -12.56
N LEU A 238 -27.46 3.44 -12.78
CA LEU A 238 -27.67 4.27 -13.96
C LEU A 238 -26.63 5.40 -14.05
N THR A 239 -26.37 6.06 -12.92
CA THR A 239 -25.37 7.13 -12.81
C THR A 239 -23.96 6.61 -13.10
N SER A 240 -23.59 5.48 -12.50
CA SER A 240 -22.31 4.80 -12.70
C SER A 240 -22.07 4.53 -14.18
N LEU A 241 -23.07 3.95 -14.86
CA LEU A 241 -22.99 3.61 -16.27
C LEU A 241 -22.76 4.84 -17.18
N GLY A 242 -23.49 5.93 -16.93
CA GLY A 242 -23.36 7.17 -17.70
C GLY A 242 -22.06 7.94 -17.39
N MET A 243 -21.56 7.87 -16.16
CA MET A 243 -20.36 8.61 -15.74
C MET A 243 -19.11 8.22 -16.54
N PHE A 244 -19.01 6.98 -17.04
CA PHE A 244 -17.86 6.53 -17.84
C PHE A 244 -18.00 6.82 -19.34
N HIS A 245 -19.22 6.99 -19.86
CA HIS A 245 -19.47 7.08 -21.30
C HIS A 245 -20.36 8.26 -21.65
N LEU A 246 -19.83 9.22 -22.43
CA LEU A 246 -20.54 10.45 -22.79
C LEU A 246 -21.87 10.15 -23.49
N GLU A 247 -21.89 9.22 -24.46
CA GLU A 247 -23.10 8.89 -25.22
C GLU A 247 -24.19 8.27 -24.34
N VAL A 248 -23.80 7.51 -23.31
CA VAL A 248 -24.75 6.92 -22.38
C VAL A 248 -25.29 7.98 -21.43
N ALA A 249 -24.45 8.88 -20.93
CA ALA A 249 -24.91 10.03 -20.16
C ALA A 249 -25.87 10.93 -20.96
N GLN A 250 -25.61 11.14 -22.25
CA GLN A 250 -26.52 11.87 -23.14
C GLN A 250 -27.86 11.14 -23.29
N ALA A 251 -27.85 9.82 -23.49
CA ALA A 251 -29.06 9.02 -23.56
C ALA A 251 -29.88 9.09 -22.25
N ILE A 252 -29.22 9.06 -21.09
CA ILE A 252 -29.86 9.20 -19.78
C ILE A 252 -30.51 10.59 -19.64
N LEU A 253 -29.77 11.67 -19.93
CA LEU A 253 -30.29 13.04 -19.79
C LEU A 253 -31.42 13.38 -20.76
N THR A 254 -31.43 12.79 -21.97
CA THR A 254 -32.46 13.04 -22.98
C THR A 254 -33.71 12.19 -22.77
N ASN A 255 -33.61 11.09 -22.02
CA ASN A 255 -34.74 10.25 -21.67
C ASN A 255 -35.44 10.79 -20.41
N SER A 256 -36.65 11.32 -20.59
CA SER A 256 -37.43 11.96 -19.51
C SER A 256 -37.83 11.01 -18.38
N LYS A 257 -37.87 9.69 -18.60
CA LYS A 257 -38.12 8.71 -17.54
C LYS A 257 -36.87 8.48 -16.72
N LEU A 258 -35.73 8.30 -17.38
CA LEU A 258 -34.44 8.01 -16.74
C LEU A 258 -33.91 9.20 -15.95
N VAL A 259 -33.96 10.40 -16.52
CA VAL A 259 -33.48 11.61 -15.82
C VAL A 259 -34.29 11.91 -14.54
N LYS A 260 -35.57 11.52 -14.49
CA LYS A 260 -36.42 11.67 -13.29
C LYS A 260 -36.02 10.74 -12.15
N LEU A 261 -35.29 9.67 -12.43
CA LEU A 261 -34.71 8.81 -11.40
C LEU A 261 -33.49 9.46 -10.74
N LEU A 262 -32.90 10.49 -11.35
CA LEU A 262 -31.67 11.09 -10.87
C LEU A 262 -31.95 12.29 -9.95
N GLY A 263 -31.64 12.15 -8.66
CA GLY A 263 -31.53 13.30 -7.76
C GLY A 263 -30.27 14.14 -8.00
N GLY A 264 -30.17 15.30 -7.33
CA GLY A 264 -29.05 16.23 -7.44
C GLY A 264 -27.66 15.61 -7.23
N HIS A 265 -27.55 14.65 -6.29
CA HIS A 265 -26.29 13.93 -6.05
C HIS A 265 -25.84 13.16 -7.29
N ASN A 266 -26.75 12.41 -7.90
CA ASN A 266 -26.52 11.56 -9.07
C ASN A 266 -26.28 12.38 -10.34
N LEU A 267 -27.08 13.42 -10.56
CA LEU A 267 -26.84 14.40 -11.64
C LEU A 267 -25.44 15.02 -11.55
N SER A 268 -24.99 15.35 -10.35
CA SER A 268 -23.66 15.94 -10.16
C SER A 268 -22.51 14.97 -10.46
N TRP A 269 -22.69 13.67 -10.24
CA TRP A 269 -21.70 12.65 -10.63
C TRP A 269 -21.69 12.42 -12.14
N LEU A 270 -22.88 12.34 -12.75
CA LEU A 270 -23.02 12.20 -14.19
C LEU A 270 -22.34 13.37 -14.92
N GLY A 271 -22.57 14.61 -14.48
CA GLY A 271 -21.91 15.79 -15.02
C GLY A 271 -20.44 15.92 -14.64
N ALA A 272 -19.99 15.35 -13.51
CA ALA A 272 -18.57 15.31 -13.18
C ALA A 272 -17.78 14.44 -14.17
N GLY A 273 -18.39 13.38 -14.70
CA GLY A 273 -17.78 12.54 -15.73
C GLY A 273 -17.48 13.28 -17.03
N HIS A 274 -18.37 14.18 -17.46
CA HIS A 274 -18.29 14.81 -18.78
C HIS A 274 -18.68 16.30 -18.77
N LEU A 275 -17.85 17.15 -19.39
CA LEU A 275 -18.09 18.60 -19.44
C LEU A 275 -19.41 18.95 -20.15
N GLU A 276 -19.70 18.27 -21.26
CA GLU A 276 -20.89 18.46 -22.08
C GLU A 276 -22.18 18.18 -21.30
N ILE A 277 -22.14 17.14 -20.46
CA ILE A 277 -23.23 16.75 -19.58
C ILE A 277 -23.40 17.80 -18.48
N ALA A 278 -22.32 18.24 -17.83
CA ALA A 278 -22.39 19.33 -16.86
C ALA A 278 -22.98 20.61 -17.46
N GLN A 279 -22.58 20.98 -18.68
CA GLN A 279 -23.14 22.13 -19.37
C GLN A 279 -24.63 21.95 -19.68
N SER A 280 -25.04 20.74 -20.10
CA SER A 280 -26.44 20.42 -20.39
C SER A 280 -27.31 20.48 -19.14
N ILE A 281 -26.82 19.97 -18.01
CA ILE A 281 -27.50 20.06 -16.70
C ILE A 281 -27.68 21.53 -16.30
N LEU A 282 -26.66 22.37 -16.44
CA LEU A 282 -26.76 23.80 -16.08
C LEU A 282 -27.61 24.63 -17.04
N ALA A 283 -27.76 24.20 -18.30
CA ALA A 283 -28.64 24.84 -19.26
C ALA A 283 -30.12 24.51 -19.02
N ASN A 284 -30.42 23.38 -18.40
CA ASN A 284 -31.77 22.98 -18.01
C ASN A 284 -32.12 23.54 -16.62
N LYS A 285 -33.14 24.40 -16.54
CA LYS A 285 -33.53 25.07 -15.29
C LYS A 285 -33.92 24.08 -14.18
N ASP A 286 -34.66 23.03 -14.51
CA ASP A 286 -35.17 22.06 -13.54
C ASP A 286 -34.01 21.22 -13.00
N LEU A 287 -33.17 20.68 -13.88
CA LEU A 287 -31.99 19.89 -13.46
C LEU A 287 -30.98 20.74 -12.69
N LYS A 288 -30.80 22.01 -13.08
CA LYS A 288 -29.96 22.96 -12.35
C LYS A 288 -30.49 23.20 -10.92
N GLN A 289 -31.81 23.25 -10.75
CA GLN A 289 -32.44 23.42 -9.44
C GLN A 289 -32.26 22.17 -8.57
N GLU A 290 -32.38 20.97 -9.15
CA GLU A 290 -32.17 19.69 -8.46
C GLU A 290 -30.76 19.53 -7.87
N LEU A 291 -29.73 20.13 -8.48
CA LEU A 291 -28.35 20.03 -8.00
C LEU A 291 -28.15 20.56 -6.57
N ASN A 292 -28.81 21.67 -6.22
CA ASN A 292 -28.59 22.37 -4.95
C ASN A 292 -27.08 22.52 -4.63
N SER A 293 -26.62 22.16 -3.43
CA SER A 293 -25.20 22.22 -3.04
C SER A 293 -24.28 21.28 -3.83
N HIS A 294 -24.82 20.27 -4.53
CA HIS A 294 -24.02 19.33 -5.32
C HIS A 294 -23.46 19.94 -6.61
N ILE A 295 -23.90 21.14 -7.01
CA ILE A 295 -23.35 21.85 -8.17
C ILE A 295 -21.83 22.05 -8.09
N VAL A 296 -21.28 22.14 -6.88
CA VAL A 296 -19.84 22.31 -6.63
C VAL A 296 -19.04 21.17 -7.23
N ARG A 297 -19.58 19.94 -7.23
CA ARG A 297 -18.90 18.76 -7.80
C ARG A 297 -18.64 18.94 -9.30
N LEU A 298 -19.58 19.55 -10.03
CA LEU A 298 -19.39 19.89 -11.45
C LEU A 298 -18.25 20.89 -11.64
N GLY A 299 -18.16 21.88 -10.75
CA GLY A 299 -17.09 22.88 -10.77
C GLY A 299 -15.72 22.33 -10.35
N ILE A 300 -15.68 21.40 -9.38
CA ILE A 300 -14.47 20.68 -8.99
C ILE A 300 -13.92 19.91 -10.19
N ALA A 301 -14.77 19.14 -10.88
CA ALA A 301 -14.37 18.38 -12.06
C ALA A 301 -13.93 19.29 -13.22
N HIS A 302 -14.66 20.37 -13.48
CA HIS A 302 -14.51 21.16 -14.71
C HIS A 302 -14.26 22.65 -14.46
N LEU A 303 -13.06 23.14 -14.81
CA LEU A 303 -12.70 24.56 -14.69
C LEU A 303 -13.68 25.51 -15.39
N LYS A 304 -14.23 25.10 -16.54
CA LYS A 304 -15.21 25.90 -17.30
C LYS A 304 -16.50 26.08 -16.49
N ILE A 305 -16.95 25.02 -15.82
CA ILE A 305 -18.14 25.06 -14.96
C ILE A 305 -17.86 25.87 -13.70
N ALA A 306 -16.70 25.73 -13.08
CA ALA A 306 -16.31 26.56 -11.93
C ALA A 306 -16.36 28.06 -12.25
N LYS A 307 -15.94 28.46 -13.46
CA LYS A 307 -16.05 29.85 -13.92
C LYS A 307 -17.51 30.30 -14.02
N ILE A 308 -18.39 29.46 -14.58
CA ILE A 308 -19.83 29.75 -14.70
C ILE A 308 -20.45 29.94 -13.31
N ILE A 309 -20.17 29.03 -12.38
CA ILE A 309 -20.67 29.10 -10.99
C ILE A 309 -20.25 30.41 -10.31
N LEU A 310 -18.99 30.86 -10.50
CA LEU A 310 -18.52 32.12 -9.91
C LEU A 310 -19.08 33.39 -10.58
N THR A 311 -19.64 33.30 -11.78
CA THR A 311 -20.24 34.44 -12.50
C THR A 311 -21.76 34.51 -12.36
N ASP A 312 -22.40 33.38 -12.05
CA ASP A 312 -23.85 33.30 -11.85
C ASP A 312 -24.19 33.60 -10.38
N ASN A 313 -24.82 34.76 -10.14
CA ASN A 313 -25.13 35.22 -8.80
C ASN A 313 -26.06 34.27 -8.03
N ASP A 314 -26.97 33.56 -8.70
CA ASP A 314 -27.92 32.69 -8.02
C ASP A 314 -27.26 31.38 -7.61
N LEU A 315 -26.35 30.85 -8.44
CA LEU A 315 -25.51 29.72 -8.05
C LEU A 315 -24.54 30.10 -6.94
N LEU A 316 -23.92 31.28 -7.02
CA LEU A 316 -22.95 31.76 -6.04
C LEU A 316 -23.56 31.99 -4.64
N LYS A 317 -24.85 32.35 -4.58
CA LYS A 317 -25.61 32.46 -3.32
C LYS A 317 -25.79 31.12 -2.62
N GLN A 318 -25.87 30.02 -3.37
CA GLN A 318 -26.03 28.67 -2.80
C GLN A 318 -24.75 28.15 -2.14
N LEU A 319 -23.59 28.74 -2.46
CA LEU A 319 -22.30 28.29 -1.93
C LEU A 319 -21.97 28.92 -0.57
N LYS A 320 -21.56 28.08 0.38
CA LYS A 320 -20.98 28.47 1.67
C LYS A 320 -19.45 28.32 1.61
N GLY A 321 -18.80 28.55 2.76
CA GLY A 321 -17.34 28.60 2.85
C GLY A 321 -16.67 27.31 2.36
N PHE A 322 -17.14 26.15 2.82
CA PHE A 322 -16.61 24.85 2.43
C PHE A 322 -16.74 24.57 0.92
N GLU A 323 -17.89 24.89 0.33
CA GLU A 323 -18.14 24.72 -1.10
C GLU A 323 -17.22 25.61 -1.96
N LEU A 324 -17.06 26.88 -1.57
CA LEU A 324 -16.14 27.80 -2.23
C LEU A 324 -14.70 27.32 -2.11
N ALA A 325 -14.29 26.86 -0.92
CA ALA A 325 -12.97 26.32 -0.69
C ALA A 325 -12.69 25.09 -1.55
N SER A 326 -13.64 24.17 -1.64
CA SER A 326 -13.53 22.95 -2.46
C SER A 326 -13.42 23.28 -3.96
N LEU A 327 -14.16 24.28 -4.43
CA LEU A 327 -14.05 24.76 -5.81
C LEU A 327 -12.65 25.36 -6.09
N GLY A 328 -12.12 26.12 -5.14
CA GLY A 328 -10.81 26.74 -5.21
C GLY A 328 -9.65 25.75 -5.16
N SER A 329 -9.73 24.73 -4.31
CA SER A 329 -8.65 23.75 -4.05
C SER A 329 -8.32 22.86 -5.26
N SER A 330 -9.27 22.75 -6.19
CA SER A 330 -9.10 22.01 -7.45
C SER A 330 -8.53 22.88 -8.57
N HIS A 331 -8.72 24.20 -8.50
CA HIS A 331 -8.42 25.12 -9.59
C HIS A 331 -7.73 26.40 -9.07
N PRO A 332 -6.41 26.59 -9.25
CA PRO A 332 -5.68 27.74 -8.68
C PRO A 332 -6.19 29.09 -9.22
N LYS A 333 -6.69 29.13 -10.46
CA LYS A 333 -7.32 30.33 -11.05
C LYS A 333 -8.62 30.71 -10.34
N ILE A 334 -9.38 29.72 -9.87
CA ILE A 334 -10.62 29.94 -9.11
C ILE A 334 -10.26 30.36 -7.68
N ALA A 335 -9.32 29.68 -7.02
CA ALA A 335 -8.81 30.08 -5.71
C ALA A 335 -8.36 31.56 -5.71
N LYS A 336 -7.56 31.98 -6.71
CA LYS A 336 -7.15 33.39 -6.89
C LYS A 336 -8.32 34.35 -7.00
N LYS A 337 -9.40 33.97 -7.69
CA LYS A 337 -10.61 34.81 -7.82
C LYS A 337 -11.36 34.92 -6.49
N ILE A 338 -11.49 33.80 -5.76
CA ILE A 338 -12.17 33.75 -4.47
C ILE A 338 -11.46 34.64 -3.46
N ILE A 339 -10.14 34.49 -3.28
CA ILE A 339 -9.38 35.29 -2.29
C ILE A 339 -9.36 36.79 -2.62
N LYS A 340 -9.35 37.16 -3.91
CA LYS A 340 -9.37 38.56 -4.36
C LYS A 340 -10.72 39.24 -4.15
N ASN A 341 -11.81 38.46 -4.17
CA ASN A 341 -13.15 38.99 -3.97
C ASN A 341 -13.46 39.05 -2.47
N ILE A 342 -13.57 40.27 -1.93
CA ILE A 342 -13.80 40.52 -0.49
C ILE A 342 -15.07 39.81 0.01
N TYR A 343 -16.15 39.85 -0.76
CA TYR A 343 -17.41 39.22 -0.36
C TYR A 343 -17.29 37.69 -0.29
N LEU A 344 -16.54 37.08 -1.22
CA LEU A 344 -16.34 35.63 -1.22
C LEU A 344 -15.35 35.18 -0.16
N SER A 345 -14.26 35.92 0.05
CA SER A 345 -13.27 35.61 1.07
C SER A 345 -13.79 35.83 2.50
N GLN A 346 -14.79 36.71 2.67
CA GLN A 346 -15.51 36.87 3.94
C GLN A 346 -16.26 35.59 4.34
N LYS A 347 -16.80 34.83 3.38
CA LYS A 347 -17.50 33.56 3.64
C LYS A 347 -16.59 32.42 4.12
N LEU A 348 -15.28 32.55 3.96
CA LEU A 348 -14.31 31.52 4.34
C LEU A 348 -13.89 31.69 5.80
N ASN A 349 -13.93 30.62 6.59
CA ASN A 349 -13.23 30.56 7.88
C ASN A 349 -11.78 30.05 7.69
N GLY A 350 -11.02 29.89 8.78
CA GLY A 350 -9.64 29.41 8.71
C GLY A 350 -9.51 28.03 8.06
N ARG A 351 -10.36 27.08 8.45
CA ARG A 351 -10.41 25.73 7.85
C ARG A 351 -10.69 25.77 6.35
N ASP A 352 -11.61 26.62 5.91
CA ASP A 352 -11.93 26.82 4.50
C ASP A 352 -10.74 27.40 3.73
N LEU A 353 -10.02 28.37 4.32
CA LEU A 353 -8.81 28.94 3.72
C LEU A 353 -7.69 27.89 3.56
N SER A 354 -7.48 27.05 4.59
CA SER A 354 -6.51 25.96 4.53
C SER A 354 -6.89 24.90 3.48
N LEU A 355 -8.17 24.57 3.35
CA LEU A 355 -8.67 23.68 2.30
C LEU A 355 -8.47 24.29 0.89
N LEU A 356 -8.85 25.55 0.71
CA LEU A 356 -8.74 26.28 -0.56
C LEU A 356 -7.29 26.33 -1.07
N ALA A 357 -6.32 26.34 -0.15
CA ALA A 357 -4.90 26.46 -0.46
C ALA A 357 -4.13 25.13 -0.43
N ALA A 358 -4.79 24.01 -0.09
CA ALA A 358 -4.15 22.72 0.18
C ALA A 358 -3.12 22.31 -0.90
N ASN A 359 -3.48 22.50 -2.18
CA ASN A 359 -2.69 22.08 -3.33
C ASN A 359 -1.93 23.24 -4.03
N HIS A 360 -1.90 24.43 -3.44
CA HIS A 360 -1.50 25.65 -4.16
C HIS A 360 -0.55 26.54 -3.33
N PRO A 361 0.79 26.34 -3.41
CA PRO A 361 1.77 27.12 -2.64
C PRO A 361 1.60 28.64 -2.77
N GLU A 362 1.36 29.13 -3.99
CA GLU A 362 1.14 30.56 -4.25
C GLU A 362 -0.13 31.12 -3.59
N ILE A 363 -1.14 30.28 -3.33
CA ILE A 363 -2.37 30.67 -2.64
C ILE A 363 -2.13 30.68 -1.13
N LYS A 364 -1.38 29.70 -0.61
CA LYS A 364 -0.96 29.67 0.81
C LYS A 364 -0.20 30.94 1.17
N GLN A 365 0.81 31.28 0.39
CA GLN A 365 1.60 32.50 0.59
C GLN A 365 0.69 33.74 0.61
N LYS A 366 -0.23 33.87 -0.36
CA LYS A 366 -1.18 34.98 -0.42
C LYS A 366 -2.06 35.08 0.82
N ILE A 367 -2.57 33.95 1.30
CA ILE A 367 -3.40 33.90 2.51
C ILE A 367 -2.59 34.36 3.73
N LEU A 368 -1.33 33.93 3.86
CA LEU A 368 -0.48 34.33 4.98
C LEU A 368 -0.11 35.82 4.94
N THR A 369 0.15 36.37 3.74
CA THR A 369 0.51 37.78 3.57
C THR A 369 -0.66 38.76 3.63
N ASP A 370 -1.91 38.29 3.45
CA ASP A 370 -3.10 39.13 3.56
C ASP A 370 -3.63 39.09 4.99
N SER A 371 -3.42 40.18 5.74
CA SER A 371 -3.80 40.28 7.15
C SER A 371 -5.27 39.98 7.43
N ARG A 372 -6.17 40.25 6.47
CA ARG A 372 -7.62 39.99 6.58
C ARG A 372 -7.94 38.50 6.52
N LEU A 373 -7.08 37.72 5.85
CA LEU A 373 -7.23 36.27 5.71
C LEU A 373 -6.43 35.55 6.79
N SER A 374 -5.20 35.97 7.05
CA SER A 374 -4.32 35.33 8.03
C SER A 374 -4.87 35.45 9.45
N ILE A 375 -5.59 36.52 9.80
CA ILE A 375 -6.26 36.65 11.11
C ILE A 375 -7.33 35.56 11.37
N LYS A 376 -7.85 34.92 10.31
CA LYS A 376 -8.85 33.86 10.43
C LYS A 376 -8.24 32.48 10.73
N LEU A 377 -6.92 32.35 10.63
CA LEU A 377 -6.22 31.08 10.81
C LEU A 377 -5.86 30.87 12.29
N ASP A 378 -6.23 29.69 12.80
CA ASP A 378 -5.73 29.17 14.06
C ASP A 378 -4.46 28.32 13.88
N GLY A 379 -3.93 27.77 14.97
CA GLY A 379 -2.73 26.92 14.93
C GLY A 379 -2.87 25.69 14.05
N ASN A 380 -4.02 25.02 14.04
CA ASN A 380 -4.26 23.83 13.21
C ASN A 380 -4.32 24.20 11.72
N ASP A 381 -4.90 25.35 11.40
CA ASP A 381 -5.01 25.84 10.03
C ASP A 381 -3.63 26.23 9.47
N LEU A 382 -2.80 26.89 10.29
CA LEU A 382 -1.40 27.21 9.97
C LEU A 382 -0.55 25.94 9.79
N GLU A 383 -0.70 24.97 10.70
CA GLU A 383 -0.07 23.64 10.61
C GLU A 383 -0.38 23.00 9.24
N ARG A 384 -1.66 22.90 8.87
CA ARG A 384 -2.10 22.32 7.59
C ARG A 384 -1.49 23.02 6.38
N LEU A 385 -1.37 24.35 6.42
CA LEU A 385 -0.76 25.12 5.34
C LEU A 385 0.74 24.80 5.19
N GLY A 386 1.47 24.73 6.30
CA GLY A 386 2.92 24.55 6.32
C GLY A 386 3.41 23.12 6.10
N ILE A 387 2.66 22.08 6.53
CA ILE A 387 3.10 20.67 6.45
C ILE A 387 3.52 20.27 5.03
N THR A 388 2.82 20.75 4.01
CA THR A 388 3.06 20.35 2.61
C THR A 388 3.97 21.32 1.82
N CYS A 389 4.50 22.39 2.42
CA CYS A 389 5.35 23.36 1.72
C CYS A 389 6.30 24.06 2.70
N ILE A 390 7.61 23.80 2.55
CA ILE A 390 8.64 24.31 3.45
C ILE A 390 8.71 25.84 3.47
N GLU A 391 8.55 26.49 2.31
CA GLU A 391 8.57 27.95 2.19
C GLU A 391 7.41 28.59 2.96
N VAL A 392 6.24 27.93 2.97
CA VAL A 392 5.08 28.38 3.75
C VAL A 392 5.33 28.18 5.24
N ALA A 393 5.93 27.06 5.65
CA ALA A 393 6.31 26.85 7.05
C ALA A 393 7.33 27.90 7.53
N GLN A 394 8.32 28.25 6.70
CA GLN A 394 9.28 29.31 6.99
C GLN A 394 8.60 30.67 7.14
N LEU A 395 7.65 31.01 6.27
CA LEU A 395 6.87 32.24 6.38
C LEU A 395 6.06 32.31 7.68
N ILE A 396 5.47 31.19 8.11
CA ILE A 396 4.73 31.12 9.37
C ILE A 396 5.67 31.36 10.56
N LEU A 397 6.86 30.76 10.55
CA LEU A 397 7.83 30.94 11.64
C LEU A 397 8.54 32.29 11.65
N ALA A 398 8.60 32.98 10.50
CA ALA A 398 9.19 34.32 10.39
C ALA A 398 8.25 35.44 10.88
N ASP A 399 6.95 35.18 11.02
CA ASP A 399 5.96 36.13 11.56
C ASP A 399 5.60 35.75 13.00
N ASP A 400 6.03 36.57 13.97
CA ASP A 400 5.78 36.34 15.40
C ASP A 400 4.29 36.18 15.74
N ASN A 401 3.40 36.89 15.05
CA ASN A 401 1.96 36.81 15.32
C ASN A 401 1.36 35.49 14.84
N LEU A 402 1.89 34.91 13.76
CA LEU A 402 1.46 33.60 13.26
C LEU A 402 2.09 32.49 14.07
N LYS A 403 3.39 32.60 14.36
CA LYS A 403 4.15 31.67 15.21
C LYS A 403 3.50 31.49 16.59
N GLN A 404 3.07 32.57 17.24
CA GLN A 404 2.42 32.53 18.56
C GLN A 404 1.07 31.79 18.58
N ARG A 405 0.43 31.58 17.43
CA ARG A 405 -0.83 30.83 17.33
C ARG A 405 -0.62 29.33 17.22
N LEU A 406 0.60 28.89 16.93
CA LEU A 406 0.94 27.48 16.90
C LEU A 406 1.15 26.99 18.32
N ASP A 407 0.37 25.99 18.73
CA ASP A 407 0.68 25.24 19.94
C ASP A 407 1.87 24.30 19.72
N ASN A 408 2.38 23.75 20.81
CA ASN A 408 3.53 22.84 20.78
C ASN A 408 3.32 21.61 19.87
N LYS A 409 2.08 21.14 19.78
CA LYS A 409 1.70 20.02 18.92
C LYS A 409 1.76 20.39 17.43
N SER A 410 1.24 21.56 17.08
CA SER A 410 1.26 22.11 15.71
C SER A 410 2.69 22.37 15.26
N LEU A 411 3.52 22.96 16.15
CA LEU A 411 4.95 23.14 15.91
C LEU A 411 5.66 21.80 15.68
N ALA A 412 5.38 20.78 16.52
CA ALA A 412 5.98 19.47 16.39
C ALA A 412 5.62 18.81 15.06
N ARG A 413 4.37 18.95 14.59
CA ARG A 413 3.95 18.41 13.29
C ARG A 413 4.62 19.11 12.13
N LEU A 414 4.68 20.45 12.14
CA LEU A 414 5.42 21.22 11.14
C LEU A 414 6.90 20.82 11.09
N ALA A 415 7.54 20.70 12.26
CA ALA A 415 8.91 20.26 12.39
C ALA A 415 9.12 18.82 11.88
N SER A 416 8.21 17.88 12.19
CA SER A 416 8.30 16.48 11.74
C SER A 416 8.28 16.31 10.21
N CYS A 417 7.73 17.28 9.49
CA CYS A 417 7.67 17.25 8.03
C CYS A 417 8.89 17.92 7.36
N HIS A 418 9.54 18.88 8.04
CA HIS A 418 10.64 19.67 7.48
C HIS A 418 11.82 19.80 8.45
N PHE A 419 12.94 19.12 8.17
CA PHE A 419 14.08 19.09 9.10
C PHE A 419 14.67 20.48 9.38
N ASN A 420 14.67 21.37 8.37
CA ASN A 420 15.15 22.74 8.54
C ASN A 420 14.26 23.55 9.47
N ILE A 421 12.95 23.31 9.45
CA ILE A 421 11.98 23.93 10.37
C ILE A 421 12.24 23.45 11.80
N PHE A 422 12.49 22.15 11.97
CA PHE A 422 12.91 21.60 13.25
C PHE A 422 14.18 22.28 13.79
N GLN A 423 15.23 22.39 12.97
CA GLN A 423 16.47 23.06 13.36
C GLN A 423 16.25 24.53 13.73
N GLN A 424 15.42 25.25 12.98
CA GLN A 424 15.08 26.64 13.26
C GLN A 424 14.35 26.77 14.61
N ILE A 425 13.35 25.92 14.88
CA ILE A 425 12.62 25.97 16.15
C ILE A 425 13.55 25.72 17.35
N LEU A 426 14.49 24.77 17.23
CA LEU A 426 15.48 24.52 18.29
C LEU A 426 16.45 25.68 18.49
N ALA A 427 16.87 26.34 17.41
CA ALA A 427 17.73 27.52 17.50
C ALA A 427 17.01 28.69 18.20
N ASP A 428 15.73 28.88 17.90
CA ASP A 428 14.89 29.93 18.50
C ASP A 428 14.51 29.64 19.96
N ASN A 429 14.35 28.36 20.33
CA ASN A 429 13.99 27.93 21.67
C ASN A 429 14.67 26.59 22.01
N SER A 430 15.84 26.68 22.64
CA SER A 430 16.63 25.51 23.02
C SER A 430 15.93 24.57 24.01
N GLU A 431 14.92 25.05 24.74
CA GLU A 431 14.14 24.26 25.71
C GLU A 431 12.82 23.74 25.13
N TRP A 432 12.51 24.00 23.86
CA TRP A 432 11.21 23.67 23.26
C TRP A 432 10.85 22.18 23.38
N LEU A 433 11.82 21.28 23.21
CA LEU A 433 11.59 19.83 23.40
C LEU A 433 11.08 19.50 24.81
N GLN A 434 11.54 20.24 25.83
CA GLN A 434 11.11 20.06 27.22
C GLN A 434 9.66 20.51 27.45
N GLN A 435 9.02 21.15 26.46
CA GLN A 435 7.63 21.59 26.54
C GLN A 435 6.67 20.66 25.77
N LEU A 436 7.22 19.70 25.01
CA LEU A 436 6.43 18.74 24.24
C LEU A 436 5.85 17.63 25.12
N ASP A 437 4.70 17.11 24.73
CA ASP A 437 4.12 15.89 25.27
C ASP A 437 4.77 14.63 24.66
N GLY A 438 4.45 13.45 25.22
CA GLY A 438 5.04 12.19 24.78
C GLY A 438 4.76 11.88 23.30
N TRP A 439 3.56 12.16 22.81
CA TRP A 439 3.17 11.93 21.41
C TRP A 439 3.94 12.84 20.44
N SER A 440 4.10 14.12 20.76
CA SER A 440 4.84 15.08 19.94
C SER A 440 6.32 14.72 19.88
N LEU A 441 6.90 14.27 21.00
CA LEU A 441 8.26 13.75 21.05
C LEU A 441 8.42 12.47 20.23
N ALA A 442 7.49 11.51 20.38
CA ALA A 442 7.52 10.26 19.62
C ALA A 442 7.47 10.50 18.11
N MET A 443 6.59 11.39 17.65
CA MET A 443 6.43 11.79 16.24
C MET A 443 7.68 12.50 15.68
N LEU A 444 8.32 13.38 16.46
CA LEU A 444 9.58 14.01 16.03
C LEU A 444 10.74 13.01 15.98
N GLY A 445 10.79 12.11 16.96
CA GLY A 445 11.79 11.04 17.01
C GLY A 445 11.63 10.04 15.87
N SER A 446 10.39 9.70 15.49
CA SER A 446 10.13 8.82 14.34
C SER A 446 10.53 9.48 13.03
N ALA A 447 10.31 10.80 12.90
CA ALA A 447 10.69 11.55 11.71
C ALA A 447 12.21 11.69 11.53
N TYR A 448 12.97 11.91 12.61
CA TYR A 448 14.41 12.20 12.53
C TYR A 448 15.26 11.44 13.55
N PHE A 449 16.21 10.68 13.03
CA PHE A 449 17.12 9.87 13.83
C PHE A 449 17.90 10.65 14.90
N CYS A 450 18.48 11.79 14.55
CA CYS A 450 19.25 12.59 15.50
C CYS A 450 18.39 13.08 16.68
N VAL A 451 17.10 13.30 16.44
CA VAL A 451 16.12 13.75 17.42
C VAL A 451 15.71 12.60 18.34
N ALA A 452 15.43 11.42 17.78
CA ALA A 452 15.21 10.22 18.59
C ALA A 452 16.38 9.95 19.56
N LYS A 453 17.62 10.06 19.07
CA LYS A 453 18.80 9.89 19.91
C LYS A 453 18.87 10.93 21.04
N GLN A 454 18.57 12.19 20.73
CA GLN A 454 18.54 13.26 21.74
C GLN A 454 17.46 12.99 22.79
N ILE A 455 16.25 12.62 22.37
CA ILE A 455 15.12 12.31 23.26
C ILE A 455 15.49 11.16 24.20
N LEU A 456 16.04 10.06 23.68
CA LEU A 456 16.38 8.87 24.45
C LEU A 456 17.57 9.06 25.39
N ASN A 457 18.49 9.99 25.09
CA ASN A 457 19.62 10.30 25.95
C ASN A 457 19.28 11.32 27.05
N ASP A 458 18.15 12.02 26.93
CA ASP A 458 17.66 12.97 27.92
C ASP A 458 16.61 12.30 28.81
N ARG A 459 16.94 12.12 30.10
CA ARG A 459 16.05 11.46 31.08
C ARG A 459 14.73 12.20 31.27
N THR A 460 14.73 13.53 31.18
CA THR A 460 13.52 14.35 31.34
C THR A 460 12.59 14.13 30.16
N LEU A 461 13.11 14.16 28.93
CA LEU A 461 12.31 13.88 27.72
C LEU A 461 11.81 12.43 27.67
N THR A 462 12.69 11.49 27.99
CA THR A 462 12.37 10.05 28.03
C THR A 462 11.28 9.74 29.07
N SER A 463 11.26 10.45 30.20
CA SER A 463 10.24 10.24 31.25
C SER A 463 8.81 10.56 30.80
N LYS A 464 8.65 11.35 29.74
CA LYS A 464 7.35 11.68 29.14
C LYS A 464 6.84 10.63 28.16
N LEU A 465 7.69 9.68 27.79
CA LEU A 465 7.32 8.57 26.90
C LEU A 465 6.76 7.42 27.75
N ASP A 466 5.53 7.04 27.43
CA ASP A 466 4.95 5.79 27.90
C ASP A 466 5.27 4.70 26.88
N ASP A 467 4.72 3.51 27.12
CA ASP A 467 5.04 2.35 26.31
C ASP A 467 4.52 2.47 24.87
N GLU A 468 3.36 3.10 24.66
CA GLU A 468 2.82 3.35 23.32
C GLU A 468 3.69 4.36 22.55
N HIS A 469 4.17 5.40 23.23
CA HIS A 469 5.09 6.37 22.65
C HIS A 469 6.43 5.73 22.22
N LEU A 470 6.99 4.86 23.07
CA LEU A 470 8.23 4.12 22.76
C LEU A 470 8.04 3.16 21.59
N VAL A 471 6.88 2.48 21.52
CA VAL A 471 6.51 1.63 20.38
C VAL A 471 6.45 2.45 19.10
N SER A 472 5.75 3.58 19.11
CA SER A 472 5.63 4.49 17.96
C SER A 472 7.00 4.95 17.46
N LEU A 473 7.85 5.45 18.37
CA LEU A 473 9.21 5.90 18.08
C LEU A 473 10.11 4.77 17.52
N SER A 474 9.88 3.52 17.94
CA SER A 474 10.61 2.34 17.46
C SER A 474 10.11 1.80 16.12
N SER A 475 8.80 1.92 15.85
CA SER A 475 8.11 1.26 14.74
C SER A 475 8.51 1.80 13.36
N GLU A 476 8.88 3.08 13.29
CA GLU A 476 9.28 3.73 12.05
C GLU A 476 10.80 3.97 11.95
N SER A 477 11.56 3.63 13.00
CA SER A 477 13.02 3.80 13.04
C SER A 477 13.72 2.54 13.57
N PHE A 478 14.26 1.76 12.63
CA PHE A 478 15.07 0.56 12.90
C PHE A 478 16.25 0.81 13.87
N TYR A 479 16.81 2.01 13.88
CA TYR A 479 17.92 2.37 14.77
C TYR A 479 17.47 2.89 16.13
N ALA A 480 16.31 3.56 16.22
CA ALA A 480 15.72 3.86 17.52
C ALA A 480 15.43 2.56 18.28
N SER A 481 14.93 1.54 17.58
CA SER A 481 14.79 0.19 18.11
C SER A 481 16.11 -0.39 18.64
N GLN A 482 17.25 -0.18 17.97
CA GLN A 482 18.55 -0.66 18.47
C GLN A 482 19.05 0.13 19.70
N HIS A 483 18.86 1.46 19.72
CA HIS A 483 19.34 2.31 20.82
C HIS A 483 18.51 2.11 22.10
N ILE A 484 17.19 1.98 21.94
CA ILE A 484 16.24 1.63 23.01
C ILE A 484 16.64 0.30 23.69
N VAL A 485 17.10 -0.68 22.91
CA VAL A 485 17.53 -2.00 23.41
C VAL A 485 18.93 -1.97 24.04
N ASN A 486 19.76 -0.99 23.71
CA ASN A 486 21.12 -0.87 24.25
C ASN A 486 21.20 0.01 25.52
N GLU A 487 20.18 0.84 25.80
CA GLU A 487 20.10 1.65 27.01
C GLU A 487 19.56 0.81 28.19
N PRO A 488 20.36 0.51 29.24
CA PRO A 488 19.99 -0.46 30.27
C PRO A 488 18.65 -0.16 30.94
N HIS A 489 18.39 1.12 31.23
CA HIS A 489 17.20 1.57 31.93
C HIS A 489 15.91 1.51 31.07
N ILE A 490 16.02 1.69 29.75
CA ILE A 490 14.89 1.59 28.81
C ILE A 490 14.65 0.13 28.43
N SER A 491 15.73 -0.62 28.23
CA SER A 491 15.69 -2.08 28.03
C SER A 491 15.06 -2.80 29.22
N GLU A 492 15.38 -2.43 30.46
CA GLU A 492 14.74 -2.99 31.66
C GLU A 492 13.24 -2.67 31.71
N LYS A 493 12.85 -1.42 31.40
CA LYS A 493 11.44 -1.01 31.36
C LYS A 493 10.66 -1.78 30.28
N LEU A 494 11.23 -1.95 29.09
CA LEU A 494 10.62 -2.72 28.00
C LEU A 494 10.66 -4.23 28.24
N GLU A 495 11.72 -4.78 28.84
CA GLU A 495 11.76 -6.18 29.26
C GLU A 495 10.70 -6.47 30.31
N GLN A 496 10.49 -5.56 31.25
CA GLN A 496 9.42 -5.65 32.23
C GLN A 496 8.06 -5.59 31.55
N LEU A 497 7.87 -4.68 30.59
CA LEU A 497 6.63 -4.58 29.83
C LEU A 497 6.32 -5.83 28.99
N VAL A 498 7.33 -6.35 28.29
CA VAL A 498 7.22 -7.59 27.51
C VAL A 498 6.92 -8.74 28.46
N LYS A 499 7.55 -8.82 29.65
CA LYS A 499 7.21 -9.81 30.67
C LYS A 499 5.78 -9.66 31.16
N ASP A 500 5.30 -8.44 31.40
CA ASP A 500 3.95 -8.18 31.91
C ASP A 500 2.88 -8.47 30.85
N GLN A 501 3.10 -8.12 29.59
CA GLN A 501 2.25 -8.52 28.46
C GLN A 501 2.29 -10.03 28.21
N LEU A 502 3.47 -10.67 28.32
CA LEU A 502 3.62 -12.11 28.16
C LEU A 502 2.93 -12.85 29.31
N ASN A 503 3.04 -12.37 30.55
CA ASN A 503 2.35 -12.91 31.71
C ASN A 503 0.84 -12.76 31.58
N THR A 504 0.37 -11.62 31.08
CA THR A 504 -1.07 -11.38 30.78
C THR A 504 -1.56 -12.31 29.68
N SER A 505 -0.79 -12.48 28.61
CA SER A 505 -1.10 -13.40 27.49
C SER A 505 -1.07 -14.87 27.93
N VAL A 506 -0.12 -15.27 28.77
CA VAL A 506 -0.02 -16.62 29.33
C VAL A 506 -1.15 -16.89 30.32
N ALA A 507 -1.52 -15.92 31.15
CA ALA A 507 -2.67 -16.01 32.03
C ALA A 507 -3.97 -16.14 31.23
N PHE A 508 -4.11 -15.39 30.14
CA PHE A 508 -5.24 -15.48 29.21
C PHE A 508 -5.31 -16.85 28.52
N VAL A 509 -4.21 -17.34 27.96
CA VAL A 509 -4.13 -18.68 27.35
C VAL A 509 -4.44 -19.76 28.37
N LYS A 510 -3.93 -19.67 29.60
CA LYS A 510 -4.28 -20.60 30.69
C LYS A 510 -5.76 -20.53 31.03
N LYS A 511 -6.38 -19.35 31.00
CA LYS A 511 -7.81 -19.15 31.27
C LYS A 511 -8.67 -19.74 30.14
N ILE A 512 -8.29 -19.54 28.88
CA ILE A 512 -8.90 -20.19 27.72
C ILE A 512 -8.73 -21.71 27.80
N GLN A 513 -7.54 -22.20 28.16
CA GLN A 513 -7.25 -23.62 28.23
C GLN A 513 -8.01 -24.29 29.38
N ALA A 514 -8.16 -23.61 30.53
CA ALA A 514 -9.03 -24.04 31.62
C ALA A 514 -10.50 -24.05 31.19
N LEU A 515 -10.98 -23.00 30.52
CA LEU A 515 -12.34 -22.93 29.98
C LEU A 515 -12.61 -24.04 28.96
N ALA A 516 -11.69 -24.28 28.02
CA ALA A 516 -11.75 -25.34 27.00
C ALA A 516 -11.74 -26.74 27.63
N THR A 517 -10.90 -26.96 28.64
CA THR A 517 -10.88 -28.23 29.39
C THR A 517 -12.21 -28.45 30.11
N THR A 518 -12.78 -27.41 30.72
CA THR A 518 -14.08 -27.49 31.39
C THR A 518 -15.26 -27.58 30.39
N LEU A 519 -15.08 -27.08 29.17
CA LEU A 519 -16.04 -27.19 28.06
C LEU A 519 -16.15 -28.62 27.53
N SER A 520 -15.04 -29.37 27.56
CA SER A 520 -15.02 -30.79 27.19
C SER A 520 -15.79 -31.70 28.17
N GLN A 521 -16.16 -31.18 29.35
CA GLN A 521 -16.74 -31.93 30.46
C GLN A 521 -18.14 -31.44 30.92
N SER A 522 -18.74 -30.44 30.27
CA SER A 522 -19.93 -29.73 30.80
C SER A 522 -21.16 -29.71 29.87
N LYS A 523 -22.36 -29.84 30.45
CA LYS A 523 -23.67 -29.63 29.77
C LYS A 523 -24.01 -28.15 29.50
N GLN A 524 -23.22 -27.18 29.99
CA GLN A 524 -23.45 -25.73 29.84
C GLN A 524 -22.60 -25.11 28.71
N ARG A 525 -22.67 -25.70 27.51
CA ARG A 525 -21.78 -25.37 26.39
C ARG A 525 -21.95 -23.95 25.84
N LYS A 526 -23.20 -23.45 25.77
CA LYS A 526 -23.51 -22.12 25.22
C LYS A 526 -22.99 -20.97 26.07
N GLN A 527 -23.18 -21.02 27.40
CA GLN A 527 -22.76 -19.94 28.31
C GLN A 527 -21.23 -19.74 28.31
N LYS A 528 -20.46 -20.83 28.20
CA LYS A 528 -18.99 -20.78 28.17
C LYS A 528 -18.39 -20.37 26.83
N VAL A 529 -19.12 -20.56 25.72
CA VAL A 529 -18.72 -20.03 24.40
C VAL A 529 -18.86 -18.51 24.39
N THR A 530 -19.98 -17.99 24.90
CA THR A 530 -20.20 -16.54 25.03
C THR A 530 -19.17 -15.87 25.96
N GLU A 531 -18.74 -16.55 27.01
CA GLU A 531 -17.70 -16.06 27.93
C GLU A 531 -16.30 -16.06 27.29
N MET A 532 -15.98 -17.04 26.43
CA MET A 532 -14.75 -17.02 25.63
C MET A 532 -14.78 -15.90 24.58
N GLU A 533 -15.91 -15.71 23.91
CA GLU A 533 -16.09 -14.67 22.88
C GLU A 533 -15.92 -13.26 23.48
N SER A 534 -16.50 -12.99 24.66
CA SER A 534 -16.33 -11.69 25.33
C SER A 534 -14.89 -11.44 25.83
N LEU A 535 -14.15 -12.51 26.16
CA LEU A 535 -12.74 -12.45 26.57
C LEU A 535 -11.81 -12.17 25.39
N THR A 536 -12.12 -12.67 24.20
CA THR A 536 -11.38 -12.36 22.96
C THR A 536 -11.59 -10.93 22.48
N ASP A 537 -12.79 -10.36 22.67
CA ASP A 537 -13.12 -9.01 22.20
C ASP A 537 -12.53 -7.88 23.06
N THR A 538 -12.11 -8.17 24.30
CA THR A 538 -11.69 -7.15 25.27
C THR A 538 -10.17 -7.07 25.53
N THR A 539 -9.35 -7.97 24.96
CA THR A 539 -7.96 -8.16 25.45
C THR A 539 -6.84 -8.31 24.40
N LEU A 540 -7.04 -7.89 23.14
CA LEU A 540 -6.02 -8.03 22.09
C LEU A 540 -5.52 -6.69 21.53
N PRO A 541 -4.32 -6.20 21.93
CA PRO A 541 -3.39 -5.52 21.05
C PRO A 541 -2.32 -6.51 20.54
N ALA A 542 -2.00 -6.46 19.25
CA ALA A 542 -1.14 -7.41 18.55
C ALA A 542 0.35 -7.35 19.00
N PRO A 543 0.93 -8.44 19.57
CA PRO A 543 2.31 -8.43 20.11
C PRO A 543 3.37 -9.05 19.17
N GLN A 544 3.10 -9.17 17.87
CA GLN A 544 3.95 -9.96 16.96
C GLN A 544 5.32 -9.32 16.69
N ASN A 545 5.47 -7.99 16.78
CA ASN A 545 6.72 -7.31 16.45
C ASN A 545 7.78 -7.36 17.58
N PHE A 546 7.35 -7.38 18.86
CA PHE A 546 8.27 -7.35 20.02
C PHE A 546 8.92 -8.70 20.33
N LYS A 547 8.19 -9.80 20.14
CA LYS A 547 8.68 -11.15 20.43
C LYS A 547 9.88 -11.53 19.54
N MET A 548 9.91 -11.02 18.30
CA MET A 548 11.01 -11.27 17.36
C MET A 548 12.31 -10.57 17.75
N VAL A 549 12.24 -9.30 18.13
CA VAL A 549 13.43 -8.49 18.43
C VAL A 549 14.14 -9.01 19.69
N ALA A 550 13.38 -9.36 20.74
CA ALA A 550 13.93 -9.91 21.97
C ALA A 550 14.57 -11.30 21.79
N GLN A 551 13.96 -12.17 20.95
CA GLN A 551 14.49 -13.50 20.67
C GLN A 551 15.77 -13.46 19.81
N TYR A 552 15.86 -12.50 18.87
CA TYR A 552 17.07 -12.28 18.07
C TYR A 552 18.26 -11.84 18.94
N GLN A 553 18.04 -10.91 19.85
CA GLN A 553 19.06 -10.35 20.76
C GLN A 553 19.62 -11.39 21.75
N LEU A 554 18.76 -12.25 22.32
CA LEU A 554 19.19 -13.37 23.17
C LEU A 554 20.08 -14.36 22.42
N ARG A 555 19.83 -14.56 21.12
CA ARG A 555 20.60 -15.47 20.27
C ARG A 555 21.97 -14.89 19.90
N VAL A 556 22.06 -13.58 19.67
CA VAL A 556 23.32 -12.86 19.44
C VAL A 556 24.23 -12.85 20.68
N ARG A 557 23.68 -12.63 21.88
CA ARG A 557 24.43 -12.72 23.15
C ARG A 557 25.02 -14.12 23.38
N LYS A 558 24.24 -15.17 23.11
CA LYS A 558 24.69 -16.57 23.22
C LYS A 558 25.82 -16.93 22.25
N ASN A 559 25.79 -16.36 21.05
CA ASN A 559 26.82 -16.59 20.03
C ASN A 559 28.12 -15.82 20.31
N ARG A 560 28.04 -14.60 20.85
CA ARG A 560 29.23 -13.86 21.34
C ARG A 560 29.93 -14.59 22.49
N ALA A 561 29.16 -15.16 23.43
CA ALA A 561 29.72 -15.96 24.52
C ALA A 561 30.43 -17.24 24.03
N ARG A 562 29.99 -17.81 22.90
CA ARG A 562 30.64 -18.97 22.26
C ARG A 562 31.90 -18.62 21.48
N LEU A 563 31.93 -17.46 20.83
CA LEU A 563 33.09 -17.00 20.05
C LEU A 563 34.25 -16.50 20.92
N ASN A 564 33.97 -16.07 22.16
CA ASN A 564 34.99 -15.58 23.08
C ASN A 564 35.66 -16.68 23.92
N ASN A 565 35.21 -17.94 23.81
CA ASN A 565 35.85 -19.09 24.46
C ASN A 565 36.74 -19.81 23.44
N ALA A 566 38.05 -19.53 23.46
CA ALA A 566 39.03 -20.23 22.64
C ALA A 566 39.17 -21.72 23.04
N PRO A 567 39.48 -22.65 22.11
CA PRO A 567 39.72 -24.04 22.45
C PRO A 567 41.08 -24.18 23.14
N GLN A 568 41.13 -24.84 24.30
CA GLN A 568 42.39 -25.30 24.89
C GLN A 568 42.90 -26.51 24.10
N ASP A 569 44.10 -26.38 23.55
CA ASP A 569 44.87 -27.45 22.90
C ASP A 569 45.17 -28.60 23.85
N ASN A 570 44.85 -29.83 23.45
CA ASN A 570 45.41 -31.05 24.01
C ASN A 570 46.21 -31.77 22.92
N LEU A 571 47.51 -31.47 22.86
CA LEU A 571 48.50 -32.24 22.11
C LEU A 571 48.88 -33.50 22.90
N THR A 572 48.81 -34.66 22.26
CA THR A 572 49.59 -35.86 22.64
C THR A 572 50.27 -36.45 21.40
N PRO A 573 51.53 -36.95 21.48
CA PRO A 573 52.35 -37.20 20.29
C PRO A 573 52.43 -38.68 19.86
N SER A 574 52.36 -38.84 18.53
CA SER A 574 53.00 -39.84 17.63
C SER A 574 53.19 -41.31 18.04
N ARG A 575 52.73 -42.23 17.18
CA ARG A 575 53.27 -43.60 17.04
C ARG A 575 53.69 -43.90 15.59
N LYS A 576 55.02 -44.00 15.41
CA LYS A 576 55.84 -44.84 14.52
C LYS A 576 55.35 -45.19 13.10
N LEU A 577 56.09 -44.64 12.13
CA LEU A 577 56.31 -45.16 10.78
C LEU A 577 57.02 -46.53 10.80
N SER A 578 56.55 -47.48 10.00
CA SER A 578 57.27 -48.71 9.66
C SER A 578 57.71 -48.70 8.19
N LYS A 579 58.94 -49.18 7.99
CA LYS A 579 59.72 -49.23 6.76
C LYS A 579 59.14 -50.24 5.76
N VAL A 580 59.12 -49.87 4.48
CA VAL A 580 59.11 -50.84 3.36
C VAL A 580 60.48 -50.78 2.71
N THR A 581 61.19 -51.91 2.74
CA THR A 581 62.45 -52.14 2.02
C THR A 581 62.13 -52.95 0.78
N ILE A 582 62.42 -52.39 -0.39
CA ILE A 582 62.46 -53.11 -1.67
C ILE A 582 63.87 -53.69 -1.81
N ARG A 583 63.97 -54.99 -2.10
CA ARG A 583 65.19 -55.61 -2.66
C ARG A 583 64.83 -56.43 -3.90
N ARG A 584 65.77 -56.35 -4.85
CA ARG A 584 65.87 -57.10 -6.10
C ARG A 584 65.85 -58.60 -5.89
#